data_AF-I0JHL1-F1
#
_entry.id   AF-I0JHL1-F1
#
_cell.length_a   1.000
_cell.length_b   1.000
_cell.length_c   1.000
_cell.angle_alpha   90.00
_cell.angle_beta   90.00
_cell.angle_gamma   90.00
#
_symmetry.space_group_name_H-M   'P 1'
#
loop_
_entity.id
_entity.type
_entity.pdbx_description
1 polymer ?
#
loop_
_entity_poly.entity_id
_entity_poly.type
_entity_poly.pdbx_seq_one_letter_code
_entity_poly.pdbx_strand_id
1 'polypeptide(L)'
;MNPYEAYMKEISQPMRDELTNAGFTELTTPEEVDEFIASTKGTSLVVINSVCGCAAGLARPAARESLTNDSKPDHLVTVFAGQDREATSRMREYLEGYEPSSPSMALLKDGQVLHFIPREEIEDYEVEEIVENLTSSYNQYC
;
A
#
# COMPACT_ATOMS: atom_id res chain seq x y z
N MET A 1 -16.39 -2.01 20.80
CA MET A 1 -16.55 -1.87 19.34
C MET A 1 -17.99 -1.49 19.07
N ASN A 2 -18.21 -0.34 18.43
CA ASN A 2 -19.52 0.14 18.01
C ASN A 2 -20.09 -0.83 16.94
N PRO A 3 -21.39 -1.16 16.91
CA PRO A 3 -22.00 -1.96 15.85
C PRO A 3 -21.66 -1.49 14.43
N TYR A 4 -21.51 -0.18 14.22
CA TYR A 4 -21.06 0.39 12.95
C TYR A 4 -19.63 -0.02 12.59
N GLU A 5 -18.71 -0.02 13.56
CA GLU A 5 -17.32 -0.43 13.35
C GLU A 5 -17.22 -1.92 13.03
N ALA A 6 -18.01 -2.76 13.72
CA ALA A 6 -18.05 -4.19 13.44
C ALA A 6 -18.56 -4.47 12.01
N TYR A 7 -19.61 -3.77 11.58
CA TYR A 7 -20.14 -3.87 10.22
C TYR A 7 -19.14 -3.40 9.15
N MET A 8 -18.46 -2.27 9.39
CA MET A 8 -17.42 -1.79 8.47
C MET A 8 -16.22 -2.74 8.39
N LYS A 9 -15.87 -3.39 9.50
CA LYS A 9 -14.83 -4.42 9.53
C LYS A 9 -15.21 -5.64 8.68
N GLU A 10 -16.45 -6.12 8.78
CA GLU A 10 -16.94 -7.23 7.96
C GLU A 10 -16.93 -6.90 6.46
N ILE A 11 -17.36 -5.69 6.09
CA ILE A 11 -17.38 -5.23 4.69
C ILE A 11 -15.98 -5.03 4.12
N SER A 12 -15.04 -4.56 4.94
CA SER A 12 -13.66 -4.32 4.50
C SER A 12 -12.80 -5.57 4.47
N GLN A 13 -13.22 -6.67 5.11
CA GLN A 13 -12.43 -7.90 5.17
C GLN A 13 -12.03 -8.44 3.78
N PRO A 14 -12.92 -8.53 2.77
CA PRO A 14 -12.51 -8.97 1.43
C PRO A 14 -11.48 -8.04 0.77
N MET A 15 -11.50 -6.75 1.10
CA MET A 15 -10.55 -5.75 0.58
C MET A 15 -9.16 -5.88 1.24
N ARG A 16 -9.11 -6.38 2.47
CA ARG A 16 -7.88 -6.78 3.17
C ARG A 16 -7.34 -8.08 2.59
N ASP A 17 -8.22 -9.08 2.49
CA ASP A 17 -7.92 -10.42 2.00
C ASP A 17 -7.29 -10.38 0.61
N GLU A 18 -7.70 -9.45 -0.26
CA GLU A 18 -7.10 -9.30 -1.58
C GLU A 18 -5.58 -9.05 -1.54
N LEU A 19 -5.11 -8.21 -0.61
CA LEU A 19 -3.67 -7.93 -0.44
C LEU A 19 -2.99 -9.00 0.40
N THR A 20 -3.60 -9.45 1.50
CA THR A 20 -2.97 -10.46 2.36
C THR A 20 -2.78 -11.80 1.67
N ASN A 21 -3.74 -12.22 0.83
CA ASN A 21 -3.58 -13.42 -0.02
C ASN A 21 -2.47 -13.28 -1.06
N ALA A 22 -2.07 -12.05 -1.39
CA ALA A 22 -0.93 -11.75 -2.27
C ALA A 22 0.41 -11.59 -1.51
N GLY A 23 0.42 -11.81 -0.19
CA GLY A 23 1.62 -11.78 0.63
C GLY A 23 1.88 -10.45 1.34
N PHE A 24 0.97 -9.48 1.28
CA PHE A 24 1.10 -8.24 2.04
C PHE A 24 0.82 -8.48 3.53
N THR A 25 1.67 -7.90 4.37
CA THR A 25 1.43 -7.84 5.82
C THR A 25 0.64 -6.59 6.16
N GLU A 26 -0.45 -6.73 6.91
CA GLU A 26 -1.23 -5.59 7.38
C GLU A 26 -0.57 -4.92 8.58
N LEU A 27 -0.45 -3.60 8.53
CA LEU A 27 -0.02 -2.76 9.64
C LEU A 27 -1.26 -1.98 10.10
N THR A 28 -1.79 -2.34 11.25
CA THR A 28 -3.08 -1.89 11.79
C THR A 28 -2.93 -0.91 12.94
N THR A 29 -1.75 -0.83 13.56
CA THR A 29 -1.44 0.17 14.60
C THR A 29 -0.23 1.05 14.25
N PRO A 30 -0.09 2.24 14.87
CA PRO A 30 1.10 3.08 14.72
C PRO A 30 2.40 2.35 15.13
N GLU A 31 2.35 1.52 16.15
CA GLU A 31 3.50 0.77 16.65
C GLU A 31 3.99 -0.26 15.62
N GLU A 32 3.06 -0.95 14.95
CA GLU A 32 3.40 -1.88 13.86
C GLU A 32 4.06 -1.15 12.68
N VAL A 33 3.62 0.07 12.38
CA VAL A 33 4.24 0.93 11.37
C VAL A 33 5.64 1.36 11.78
N ASP A 34 5.81 1.82 13.02
CA ASP A 34 7.10 2.27 13.54
C ASP A 34 8.12 1.14 13.59
N GLU A 35 7.69 -0.03 14.07
CA GLU A 35 8.51 -1.23 14.11
C GLU A 35 8.93 -1.65 12.70
N PHE A 36 7.99 -1.66 11.75
CA PHE A 36 8.28 -1.96 10.35
C PHE A 36 9.34 -1.00 9.78
N ILE A 37 9.15 0.31 9.91
CA ILE A 37 10.09 1.31 9.36
C ILE A 37 11.47 1.22 10.03
N ALA A 38 11.52 0.99 11.35
CA ALA A 38 12.78 0.95 12.09
C ALA A 38 13.60 -0.33 11.85
N SER A 39 12.93 -1.48 11.69
CA SER A 39 13.57 -2.79 11.65
C SER A 39 13.82 -3.31 10.24
N THR A 40 13.02 -2.89 9.27
CA THR A 40 13.05 -3.45 7.91
C THR A 40 14.23 -2.89 7.11
N LYS A 41 14.97 -3.80 6.46
CA LYS A 41 16.06 -3.50 5.55
C LYS A 41 15.74 -4.02 4.16
N GLY A 42 16.32 -3.37 3.15
CA GLY A 42 16.01 -3.67 1.76
C GLY A 42 14.83 -2.86 1.24
N THR A 43 14.19 -3.33 0.18
CA THR A 43 13.10 -2.62 -0.49
C THR A 43 11.74 -3.06 0.02
N SER A 44 10.78 -2.14 0.06
CA SER A 44 9.42 -2.45 0.51
C SER A 44 8.38 -1.77 -0.34
N LEU A 45 7.37 -2.51 -0.77
CA LEU A 45 6.17 -1.93 -1.35
C LEU A 45 5.15 -1.72 -0.25
N VAL A 46 4.77 -0.45 -0.07
CA VAL A 46 3.69 -0.03 0.82
C VAL A 46 2.46 0.30 -0.03
N VAL A 47 1.35 -0.37 0.25
CA VAL A 47 0.04 -0.03 -0.34
C VAL A 47 -0.82 0.66 0.71
N ILE A 48 -1.16 1.93 0.49
CA ILE A 48 -2.20 2.62 1.28
C ILE A 48 -3.55 2.26 0.69
N ASN A 49 -4.15 1.19 1.21
CA ASN A 49 -5.41 0.63 0.74
C ASN A 49 -6.59 1.55 1.06
N SER A 50 -7.71 1.34 0.38
CA SER A 50 -8.93 2.14 0.53
C SER A 50 -10.18 1.33 0.14
N VAL A 51 -11.34 1.76 0.62
CA VAL A 51 -12.65 1.23 0.19
C VAL A 51 -13.10 1.80 -1.16
N CYS A 52 -12.37 2.78 -1.73
CA CYS A 52 -12.73 3.44 -2.98
C CYS A 52 -12.71 2.48 -4.18
N GLY A 53 -13.56 2.74 -5.19
CA GLY A 53 -13.64 1.93 -6.40
C GLY A 53 -12.31 1.80 -7.17
N CYS A 54 -11.52 2.88 -7.26
CA CYS A 54 -10.19 2.83 -7.88
C CYS A 54 -9.19 1.94 -7.10
N ALA A 55 -9.38 1.75 -5.79
CA ALA A 55 -8.56 0.79 -5.05
C ALA A 55 -8.88 -0.65 -5.47
N ALA A 56 -10.16 -0.94 -5.69
CA ALA A 56 -10.63 -2.27 -6.08
C ALA A 56 -10.38 -2.60 -7.55
N GLY A 57 -10.59 -1.63 -8.45
CA GLY A 57 -10.43 -1.84 -9.88
C GLY A 57 -8.99 -1.70 -10.38
N LEU A 58 -8.17 -0.90 -9.69
CA LEU A 58 -6.87 -0.44 -10.22
C LEU A 58 -5.73 -0.75 -9.26
N ALA A 59 -5.72 -0.15 -8.06
CA ALA A 59 -4.55 -0.21 -7.17
C ALA A 59 -4.21 -1.62 -6.66
N ARG A 60 -5.19 -2.36 -6.12
CA ARG A 60 -4.94 -3.72 -5.59
C ARG A 60 -4.62 -4.72 -6.71
N PRO A 61 -5.34 -4.74 -7.85
CA PRO A 61 -4.95 -5.56 -9.00
C PRO A 61 -3.52 -5.25 -9.48
N ALA A 62 -3.19 -3.96 -9.68
CA ALA A 62 -1.87 -3.56 -10.16
C ALA A 62 -0.75 -3.93 -9.17
N ALA A 63 -0.96 -3.69 -7.88
CA ALA A 63 0.01 -4.06 -6.85
C ALA A 63 0.22 -5.58 -6.73
N ARG A 64 -0.78 -6.39 -7.09
CA ARG A 64 -0.66 -7.87 -7.10
C ARG A 64 0.02 -8.36 -8.36
N GLU A 65 -0.35 -7.79 -9.50
CA GLU A 65 0.21 -8.16 -10.80
C GLU A 65 1.68 -7.72 -10.93
N SER A 66 2.06 -6.56 -10.38
CA SER A 66 3.46 -6.11 -10.39
C SER A 66 4.42 -7.10 -9.71
N LEU A 67 3.91 -7.94 -8.79
CA LEU A 67 4.68 -9.00 -8.11
C LEU A 67 4.97 -10.21 -9.00
N THR A 68 4.53 -10.24 -10.26
CA THR A 68 4.98 -11.26 -11.22
C THR A 68 6.27 -10.88 -11.94
N ASN A 69 6.76 -9.65 -11.77
CA ASN A 69 8.03 -9.17 -12.35
C ASN A 69 9.26 -9.94 -11.84
N ASP A 70 10.37 -9.94 -12.58
CA ASP A 70 11.58 -10.65 -12.15
C ASP A 70 12.22 -10.00 -10.90
N SER A 71 12.40 -8.67 -10.90
CA SER A 71 12.81 -7.89 -9.72
C SER A 71 11.58 -7.54 -8.87
N LYS A 72 11.66 -7.77 -7.56
CA LYS A 72 10.55 -7.55 -6.63
C LYS A 72 11.03 -6.91 -5.32
N PRO A 73 10.16 -6.16 -4.63
CA PRO A 73 10.42 -5.70 -3.27
C PRO A 73 10.66 -6.86 -2.30
N ASP A 74 11.56 -6.68 -1.34
CA ASP A 74 11.84 -7.66 -0.28
C ASP A 74 10.64 -7.83 0.66
N HIS A 75 9.91 -6.74 0.92
CA HIS A 75 8.79 -6.71 1.86
C HIS A 75 7.55 -6.10 1.23
N LEU A 76 6.40 -6.65 1.60
CA LEU A 76 5.08 -6.20 1.13
C LEU A 76 4.25 -5.86 2.35
N VAL A 77 3.83 -4.59 2.47
CA VAL A 77 3.01 -4.13 3.60
C VAL A 77 1.86 -3.25 3.15
N THR A 78 0.80 -3.21 3.95
CA THR A 78 -0.36 -2.37 3.67
C THR A 78 -0.91 -1.73 4.95
N VAL A 79 -1.37 -0.49 4.81
CA VAL A 79 -2.20 0.22 5.80
C VAL A 79 -3.55 0.52 5.16
N PHE A 80 -4.64 0.51 5.93
CA PHE A 80 -5.98 0.69 5.38
C PHE A 80 -6.56 2.08 5.69
N ALA A 81 -6.53 2.98 4.70
CA ALA A 81 -7.06 4.33 4.86
C ALA A 81 -8.55 4.33 5.18
N GLY A 82 -8.90 5.00 6.28
CA GLY A 82 -10.27 5.12 6.79
C GLY A 82 -10.74 3.98 7.70
N GLN A 83 -10.08 2.81 7.65
CA GLN A 83 -10.31 1.71 8.60
C GLN A 83 -9.28 1.77 9.74
N ASP A 84 -7.99 1.69 9.40
CA ASP A 84 -6.87 1.75 10.34
C ASP A 84 -6.26 3.16 10.33
N ARG A 85 -7.06 4.12 10.83
CA ARG A 85 -6.78 5.56 10.68
C ARG A 85 -5.44 5.97 11.28
N GLU A 86 -5.12 5.45 12.46
CA GLU A 86 -3.90 5.80 13.18
C GLU A 86 -2.66 5.21 12.49
N ALA A 87 -2.71 3.93 12.10
CA ALA A 87 -1.64 3.31 11.30
C ALA A 87 -1.41 4.02 9.96
N THR A 88 -2.51 4.37 9.25
CA THR A 88 -2.40 5.10 7.98
C THR A 88 -1.80 6.50 8.18
N SER A 89 -2.23 7.21 9.24
CA SER A 89 -1.66 8.52 9.58
C SER A 89 -0.17 8.39 9.87
N ARG A 90 0.21 7.38 10.67
CA ARG A 90 1.61 7.16 11.02
C ARG A 90 2.46 6.80 9.82
N MET A 91 1.97 5.95 8.92
CA MET A 91 2.68 5.63 7.67
C MET A 91 2.89 6.88 6.81
N ARG A 92 1.90 7.77 6.72
CA ARG A 92 2.01 9.02 5.95
C ARG A 92 3.06 9.98 6.52
N GLU A 93 3.31 9.96 7.82
CA GLU A 93 4.40 10.75 8.42
C GLU A 93 5.78 10.30 7.92
N TYR A 94 5.94 9.04 7.51
CA TYR A 94 7.18 8.55 6.88
C TYR A 94 7.25 8.81 5.37
N LEU A 95 6.14 9.22 4.76
CA LEU A 95 6.04 9.58 3.34
C LEU A 95 6.15 11.11 3.17
N GLU A 96 7.08 11.74 3.88
CA GLU A 96 7.27 13.19 3.86
C GLU A 96 7.51 13.73 2.44
N GLY A 97 6.90 14.87 2.12
CA GLY A 97 7.00 15.51 0.80
C GLY A 97 5.94 15.09 -0.21
N TYR A 98 5.12 14.07 0.10
CA TYR A 98 4.02 13.63 -0.75
C TYR A 98 2.66 13.99 -0.15
N GLU A 99 1.73 14.47 -0.99
CA GLU A 99 0.39 14.82 -0.53
C GLU A 99 -0.41 13.55 -0.15
N PRO A 100 -1.04 13.51 1.03
CA PRO A 100 -1.83 12.36 1.46
C PRO A 100 -2.98 12.05 0.50
N SER A 101 -2.95 10.88 -0.11
CA SER A 101 -4.04 10.37 -0.96
C SER A 101 -4.35 8.91 -0.65
N SER A 102 -5.46 8.37 -1.21
CA SER A 102 -5.82 6.95 -1.09
C SER A 102 -6.80 6.54 -2.20
N PRO A 103 -6.58 5.40 -2.90
CA PRO A 103 -5.41 4.54 -2.79
C PRO A 103 -4.13 5.28 -3.22
N SER A 104 -3.00 4.87 -2.67
CA SER A 104 -1.66 5.32 -3.09
C SER A 104 -0.64 4.24 -2.77
N MET A 105 0.53 4.30 -3.39
CA MET A 105 1.59 3.29 -3.22
C MET A 105 2.96 3.96 -3.08
N ALA A 106 3.84 3.34 -2.30
CA ALA A 106 5.21 3.80 -2.13
C ALA A 106 6.19 2.62 -2.24
N LEU A 107 7.30 2.83 -2.95
CA LEU A 107 8.46 1.96 -2.85
C LEU A 107 9.45 2.62 -1.88
N LEU A 108 9.73 1.93 -0.79
CA LEU A 108 10.71 2.33 0.21
C LEU A 108 12.01 1.54 0.05
N LYS A 109 13.12 2.11 0.50
CA LYS A 109 14.36 1.38 0.78
C LYS A 109 14.95 1.87 2.09
N ASP A 110 15.14 0.94 3.03
CA ASP A 110 15.65 1.24 4.38
C ASP A 110 14.89 2.40 5.06
N GLY A 111 13.56 2.45 4.87
CA GLY A 111 12.68 3.49 5.42
C GLY A 111 12.61 4.80 4.63
N GLN A 112 13.34 4.93 3.52
CA GLN A 112 13.30 6.13 2.65
C GLN A 112 12.46 5.90 1.40
N VAL A 113 11.65 6.88 1.01
CA VAL A 113 10.84 6.82 -0.22
C VAL A 113 11.72 6.94 -1.44
N LEU A 114 11.68 5.93 -2.32
CA LEU A 114 12.35 5.93 -3.62
C LEU A 114 11.40 6.27 -4.76
N HIS A 115 10.14 5.85 -4.63
CA HIS A 115 9.10 6.09 -5.61
C HIS A 115 7.74 6.19 -4.91
N PHE A 116 6.87 7.04 -5.42
CA PHE A 116 5.53 7.25 -4.87
C PHE A 116 4.53 7.41 -6.00
N ILE A 117 3.39 6.74 -5.89
CA ILE A 117 2.28 6.80 -6.83
C ILE A 117 1.07 7.38 -6.08
N PRO A 118 0.74 8.66 -6.27
CA PRO A 118 -0.44 9.28 -5.68
C PRO A 118 -1.73 8.73 -6.32
N ARG A 119 -2.88 9.02 -5.71
CA ARG A 119 -4.20 8.63 -6.23
C ARG A 119 -4.44 9.10 -7.67
N GLU A 120 -4.01 10.30 -8.04
CA GLU A 120 -4.18 10.85 -9.39
C GLU A 120 -3.43 10.03 -10.46
N GLU A 121 -2.31 9.42 -10.09
CA GLU A 121 -1.56 8.46 -10.94
C GLU A 121 -2.11 7.03 -10.88
N ILE A 122 -3.28 6.84 -10.24
CA ILE A 122 -4.00 5.57 -10.17
C ILE A 122 -5.38 5.72 -10.79
N GLU A 123 -6.14 6.76 -10.44
CA GLU A 123 -7.57 6.84 -10.78
C GLU A 123 -7.86 7.18 -12.25
N ASP A 124 -6.90 7.80 -12.94
CA ASP A 124 -6.99 8.18 -14.36
C ASP A 124 -6.19 7.24 -15.29
N TYR A 125 -5.73 6.10 -14.77
CA TYR A 125 -4.82 5.18 -15.47
C TYR A 125 -5.40 3.77 -15.58
N GLU A 126 -4.95 3.03 -16.59
CA GLU A 126 -5.25 1.61 -16.75
C GLU A 126 -4.36 0.75 -15.84
N VAL A 127 -4.81 -0.47 -15.51
CA VAL A 127 -4.09 -1.38 -14.61
C VAL A 127 -2.67 -1.64 -15.11
N GLU A 128 -2.52 -1.88 -16.42
CA GLU A 128 -1.25 -2.19 -17.06
C GLU A 128 -0.25 -1.04 -16.95
N GLU A 129 -0.72 0.22 -17.02
CA GLU A 129 0.13 1.41 -16.87
C GLU A 129 0.64 1.53 -15.42
N ILE A 130 -0.21 1.23 -14.44
CA ILE A 130 0.16 1.24 -13.03
C ILE A 130 1.16 0.10 -12.73
N VAL A 131 0.95 -1.09 -13.33
CA VAL A 131 1.89 -2.21 -13.26
C VAL A 131 3.24 -1.83 -13.87
N GLU A 132 3.25 -1.20 -15.06
CA GLU A 132 4.48 -0.74 -15.70
C GLU A 132 5.22 0.30 -14.83
N ASN A 133 4.47 1.23 -14.23
CA ASN A 133 5.02 2.23 -13.30
C ASN A 133 5.71 1.55 -12.09
N LEU A 134 5.02 0.60 -11.44
CA LEU A 134 5.57 -0.17 -10.32
C LEU A 134 6.78 -1.00 -10.74
N THR A 135 6.66 -1.81 -11.79
CA THR A 135 7.73 -2.72 -12.22
C THR A 135 8.97 -1.98 -12.72
N SER A 136 8.80 -0.81 -13.35
CA SER A 136 9.92 0.08 -13.70
C SER A 136 10.69 0.53 -12.47
N SER A 137 9.98 0.91 -11.40
CA SER A 137 10.62 1.26 -10.12
C SER A 137 11.33 0.04 -9.49
N TYR A 138 10.75 -1.16 -9.59
CA TYR A 138 11.38 -2.37 -9.06
C TYR A 138 12.68 -2.68 -9.78
N ASN A 139 12.68 -2.65 -11.12
CA ASN A 139 13.85 -2.92 -11.94
C ASN A 139 15.00 -1.93 -11.69
N GLN A 140 14.70 -0.73 -11.21
CA GLN A 140 15.70 0.28 -10.87
C GLN A 140 16.29 0.10 -9.47
N TYR A 141 15.51 -0.39 -8.50
CA TYR A 141 15.84 -0.27 -7.07
C TYR A 141 15.92 -1.59 -6.30
N CYS A 142 15.33 -2.67 -6.84
CA CYS A 142 15.28 -4.01 -6.25
C CYS A 142 16.22 -4.96 -7.01
#